data_AF-A0A7D5V425-F1
#
_entry.id   AF-A0A7D5V425-F1
#
_cell.length_a   1.000
_cell.length_b   1.000
_cell.length_c   1.000
_cell.angle_alpha   90.00
_cell.angle_beta   90.00
_cell.angle_gamma   90.00
#
_symmetry.space_group_name_H-M   'P 1'
#
loop_
_entity.id
_entity.type
_entity.pdbx_description
1 polymer ?
#
loop_
_entity_poly.entity_id
_entity_poly.type
_entity_poly.pdbx_seq_one_letter_code
_entity_poly.pdbx_strand_id
1 'polypeptide(L)'
;MKSLHGLVGLLLSASLASSGLVPRDASIPTANQTSENGSIECDKRGTRGTLVSQSNAPANLVRLSNNAIQGVSNYTYDESAGEGITVYVIDGGIRLTHKEFGGRASYGAIFSTILPRNERDYDGHGTHIAGIIGGATYGVAKKVKLVAVRIDSKNASQMIKAADFVIEDVKKKGIQGKAVICMSMHIDASNEVDQKFEEAVDSGVVVVVSAGNNNKDAGNYSPARHPKIITVAAIYDDTDFHWPNSNWGSSVTIYAPGVGIRSAGPASDTDKRLYDGTSQAAPHVAGLAAYIMALEGITEPAKVMSRLISLAEETGSRVHWTDPNTTTLIATNGLAGRLDPAIANKVKKLPWLSPEGYLVDRVTPCGSFYYSDANCGTARYCDSYDRGKPTTPKKGFFKSAQECLDAHEPPPILPWIEKPTIVRHERCDETDISAKCPEACGTEKYDEEFCGTKFICEGFDEKPKPIWAIEYPNTKACFDGHEPQPVSSNQSMPAAAA
;
A
#
# COMPACT_ATOMS: atom_id res chain seq x y z
N MET A 1 37.44 -51.40 0.26
CA MET A 1 38.38 -51.69 -0.84
C MET A 1 37.66 -52.53 -1.88
N LYS A 2 37.66 -52.06 -3.16
CA LYS A 2 37.66 -52.77 -4.47
C LYS A 2 36.99 -54.16 -4.58
N SER A 3 36.34 -54.60 -5.64
CA SER A 3 35.96 -54.10 -6.97
C SER A 3 35.30 -55.28 -7.72
N LEU A 4 34.34 -54.97 -8.60
CA LEU A 4 33.83 -55.66 -9.82
C LEU A 4 34.18 -57.13 -10.11
N HIS A 5 33.19 -57.88 -10.63
CA HIS A 5 33.24 -58.63 -11.91
C HIS A 5 31.84 -58.59 -12.57
N GLY A 6 31.77 -58.45 -13.90
CA GLY A 6 30.52 -58.34 -14.68
C GLY A 6 30.27 -59.53 -15.63
N LEU A 7 29.19 -59.46 -16.43
CA LEU A 7 28.93 -60.14 -17.73
C LEU A 7 27.59 -59.58 -18.28
N VAL A 8 27.54 -58.79 -19.36
CA VAL A 8 27.39 -59.11 -20.81
C VAL A 8 26.10 -59.86 -21.20
N GLY A 9 25.28 -59.20 -22.04
CA GLY A 9 24.18 -59.77 -22.84
C GLY A 9 23.59 -58.72 -23.79
N LEU A 10 23.69 -58.96 -25.10
CA LEU A 10 23.48 -58.07 -26.24
C LEU A 10 22.25 -58.52 -27.09
N LEU A 11 21.81 -57.66 -28.03
CA LEU A 11 20.96 -57.90 -29.24
C LEU A 11 19.45 -57.60 -29.03
N LEU A 12 18.68 -56.95 -29.91
CA LEU A 12 18.88 -56.46 -31.29
C LEU A 12 17.84 -55.36 -31.67
N SER A 13 18.22 -54.56 -32.67
CA SER A 13 17.62 -53.46 -33.47
C SER A 13 16.21 -53.59 -34.11
N ALA A 14 15.57 -52.42 -34.37
CA ALA A 14 15.13 -51.85 -35.68
C ALA A 14 14.22 -50.59 -35.42
N SER A 15 14.44 -49.34 -35.86
CA SER A 15 14.64 -48.72 -37.21
C SER A 15 13.35 -48.77 -38.08
N LEU A 16 12.76 -47.75 -38.74
CA LEU A 16 13.14 -46.40 -39.24
C LEU A 16 11.86 -45.61 -39.66
N ALA A 17 12.01 -44.26 -39.74
CA ALA A 17 11.30 -43.13 -40.43
C ALA A 17 10.18 -43.35 -41.50
N SER A 18 9.36 -42.40 -42.00
CA SER A 18 9.45 -40.93 -42.19
C SER A 18 8.12 -40.31 -42.72
N SER A 19 7.96 -38.97 -42.57
CA SER A 19 7.28 -37.96 -43.47
C SER A 19 5.80 -38.12 -43.87
N GLY A 20 4.95 -37.11 -44.08
CA GLY A 20 4.99 -35.64 -44.07
C GLY A 20 3.69 -35.05 -44.69
N LEU A 21 3.47 -33.73 -44.50
CA LEU A 21 2.66 -32.77 -45.29
C LEU A 21 1.13 -32.59 -45.07
N VAL A 22 0.74 -31.31 -45.09
CA VAL A 22 -0.60 -30.68 -45.06
C VAL A 22 -0.88 -30.04 -46.44
N PRO A 23 -2.14 -29.95 -46.93
CA PRO A 23 -2.75 -28.64 -47.19
C PRO A 23 -4.28 -28.55 -46.93
N ARG A 24 -4.81 -27.33 -47.16
CA ARG A 24 -6.00 -26.66 -46.59
C ARG A 24 -7.37 -26.93 -47.26
N ASP A 25 -8.40 -26.60 -46.46
CA ASP A 25 -9.63 -25.83 -46.74
C ASP A 25 -11.04 -26.47 -46.93
N ALA A 26 -11.99 -25.75 -46.31
CA ALA A 26 -13.45 -25.72 -46.45
C ALA A 26 -14.32 -26.83 -45.83
N SER A 27 -14.97 -26.54 -44.70
CA SER A 27 -16.42 -26.20 -44.59
C SER A 27 -16.99 -26.40 -43.17
N ILE A 28 -17.75 -25.41 -42.70
CA ILE A 28 -18.47 -25.41 -41.42
C ILE A 28 -19.70 -26.31 -41.51
N PRO A 29 -19.97 -27.13 -40.47
CA PRO A 29 -21.31 -27.13 -39.90
C PRO A 29 -21.28 -27.02 -38.36
N THR A 30 -22.25 -26.27 -37.85
CA THR A 30 -22.52 -26.03 -36.42
C THR A 30 -23.14 -27.24 -35.71
N ALA A 31 -22.78 -27.34 -34.42
CA ALA A 31 -23.46 -28.00 -33.28
C ALA A 31 -23.47 -29.55 -33.25
N ASN A 32 -22.83 -30.15 -32.24
CA ASN A 32 -23.38 -30.29 -30.89
C ASN A 32 -22.33 -30.81 -29.89
N GLN A 33 -22.59 -30.53 -28.61
CA GLN A 33 -21.77 -30.81 -27.42
C GLN A 33 -21.17 -32.22 -27.35
N THR A 34 -19.87 -32.30 -27.01
CA THR A 34 -19.29 -32.98 -25.82
C THR A 34 -17.80 -33.22 -26.07
N SER A 35 -16.90 -32.63 -25.27
CA SER A 35 -15.59 -33.22 -24.98
C SER A 35 -14.95 -32.58 -23.76
N GLU A 36 -14.87 -33.38 -22.69
CA GLU A 36 -13.71 -33.52 -21.82
C GLU A 36 -12.87 -32.27 -21.55
N ASN A 37 -13.24 -31.57 -20.48
CA ASN A 37 -12.35 -30.63 -19.83
C ASN A 37 -11.26 -31.43 -19.11
N GLY A 38 -10.05 -31.42 -19.66
CA GLY A 38 -8.85 -31.96 -19.01
C GLY A 38 -8.66 -31.28 -17.66
N SER A 39 -8.84 -32.04 -16.59
CA SER A 39 -8.63 -31.61 -15.22
C SER A 39 -7.17 -31.22 -15.01
N ILE A 40 -6.91 -29.91 -14.94
CA ILE A 40 -5.73 -29.38 -14.26
C ILE A 40 -5.92 -29.71 -12.78
N GLU A 41 -5.07 -30.58 -12.26
CA GLU A 41 -5.07 -31.01 -10.86
C GLU A 41 -5.02 -29.77 -9.96
N CYS A 42 -6.10 -29.51 -9.20
CA CYS A 42 -6.09 -28.47 -8.18
C CYS A 42 -5.06 -28.84 -7.13
N ASP A 43 -4.02 -28.02 -7.00
CA ASP A 43 -3.06 -28.11 -5.91
C ASP A 43 -3.84 -28.16 -4.58
N LYS A 44 -3.50 -29.13 -3.73
CA LYS A 44 -4.31 -29.50 -2.57
C LYS A 44 -4.39 -28.33 -1.60
N ARG A 45 -5.46 -27.53 -1.65
CA ARG A 45 -5.83 -26.63 -0.55
C ARG A 45 -5.82 -27.48 0.71
N GLY A 46 -5.00 -27.13 1.71
CA GLY A 46 -5.13 -27.70 3.05
C GLY A 46 -6.61 -27.68 3.44
N THR A 47 -7.09 -28.73 4.08
CA THR A 47 -8.49 -28.81 4.52
C THR A 47 -8.78 -27.60 5.40
N ARG A 48 -9.50 -26.61 4.87
CA ARG A 48 -9.95 -25.43 5.61
C ARG A 48 -10.84 -25.93 6.75
N GLY A 49 -10.54 -25.50 7.97
CA GLY A 49 -11.36 -25.74 9.14
C GLY A 49 -12.56 -24.79 9.17
N THR A 50 -13.07 -24.52 10.36
CA THR A 50 -14.20 -23.61 10.55
C THR A 50 -13.76 -22.17 10.29
N LEU A 51 -14.47 -21.45 9.42
CA LEU A 51 -14.25 -20.02 9.21
C LEU A 51 -14.89 -19.20 10.34
N VAL A 52 -14.14 -18.23 10.86
CA VAL A 52 -14.57 -17.24 11.85
C VAL A 52 -14.59 -15.87 11.20
N SER A 53 -15.56 -15.03 11.57
CA SER A 53 -15.67 -13.66 11.06
C SER A 53 -15.67 -12.67 12.22
N GLN A 54 -14.72 -11.75 12.21
CA GLN A 54 -14.72 -10.58 13.07
C GLN A 54 -15.52 -9.46 12.40
N SER A 55 -16.71 -9.19 12.92
CA SER A 55 -17.52 -8.04 12.51
C SER A 55 -16.87 -6.72 12.91
N ASN A 56 -17.06 -5.67 12.11
CA ASN A 56 -16.51 -4.33 12.36
C ASN A 56 -15.00 -4.35 12.61
N ALA A 57 -14.29 -5.16 11.82
CA ALA A 57 -12.84 -5.25 11.88
C ALA A 57 -12.20 -3.96 11.35
N PRO A 58 -10.99 -3.60 11.82
CA PRO A 58 -10.18 -2.57 11.22
C PRO A 58 -10.02 -2.77 9.70
N ALA A 59 -10.09 -1.69 8.92
CA ALA A 59 -10.09 -1.75 7.45
C ALA A 59 -8.88 -2.48 6.87
N ASN A 60 -7.71 -2.30 7.49
CA ASN A 60 -6.50 -3.05 7.18
C ASN A 60 -6.66 -4.58 7.28
N LEU A 61 -7.40 -5.10 8.27
CA LEU A 61 -7.70 -6.54 8.35
C LEU A 61 -8.73 -6.96 7.32
N VAL A 62 -9.79 -6.16 7.13
CA VAL A 62 -10.82 -6.41 6.12
C VAL A 62 -10.16 -6.59 4.75
N ARG A 63 -9.20 -5.71 4.41
CA ARG A 63 -8.48 -5.73 3.13
C ARG A 63 -7.66 -7.00 2.90
N LEU A 64 -7.16 -7.66 3.94
CA LEU A 64 -6.42 -8.92 3.79
C LEU A 64 -7.34 -10.10 3.44
N SER A 65 -8.63 -10.03 3.77
CA SER A 65 -9.60 -11.10 3.50
C SER A 65 -10.60 -10.76 2.39
N ASN A 66 -10.50 -9.59 1.77
CA ASN A 66 -11.43 -9.10 0.75
C ASN A 66 -10.68 -8.24 -0.28
N ASN A 67 -11.13 -8.24 -1.55
CA ASN A 67 -10.54 -7.40 -2.58
C ASN A 67 -11.03 -5.95 -2.59
N ALA A 68 -12.14 -5.67 -1.91
CA ALA A 68 -12.69 -4.32 -1.75
C ALA A 68 -13.13 -4.14 -0.30
N ILE A 69 -12.91 -2.95 0.24
CA ILE A 69 -13.38 -2.58 1.59
C ILE A 69 -14.72 -1.84 1.57
N GLN A 70 -15.11 -1.25 0.43
CA GLN A 70 -16.36 -0.49 0.36
C GLN A 70 -17.56 -1.42 0.53
N GLY A 71 -18.37 -1.15 1.55
CA GLY A 71 -19.53 -1.99 1.89
C GLY A 71 -19.19 -3.31 2.60
N VAL A 72 -17.91 -3.54 2.96
CA VAL A 72 -17.46 -4.73 3.67
C VAL A 72 -16.73 -4.32 4.95
N SER A 73 -17.12 -4.91 6.08
CA SER A 73 -16.55 -4.57 7.40
C SER A 73 -15.98 -5.77 8.15
N ASN A 74 -15.96 -6.95 7.52
CA ASN A 74 -15.66 -8.18 8.21
C ASN A 74 -14.26 -8.68 7.84
N TYR A 75 -13.49 -9.05 8.85
CA TYR A 75 -12.27 -9.84 8.66
C TYR A 75 -12.60 -11.32 8.88
N THR A 76 -12.57 -12.10 7.80
CA THR A 76 -12.84 -13.54 7.84
C THR A 76 -11.55 -14.31 7.78
N TYR A 77 -11.39 -15.32 8.64
CA TYR A 77 -10.17 -16.13 8.76
C TYR A 77 -10.52 -17.55 9.24
N ASP A 78 -9.64 -18.50 8.99
CA ASP A 78 -9.77 -19.88 9.51
C ASP A 78 -9.47 -19.94 11.02
N GLU A 79 -10.21 -20.77 11.75
CA GLU A 79 -10.10 -20.92 13.21
C GLU A 79 -8.71 -21.33 13.72
N SER A 80 -7.85 -21.90 12.87
CA SER A 80 -6.44 -22.15 13.18
C SER A 80 -5.73 -20.88 13.63
N ALA A 81 -6.00 -19.73 13.00
CA ALA A 81 -5.57 -18.40 13.41
C ALA A 81 -4.07 -18.29 13.85
N GLY A 82 -3.17 -19.06 13.24
CA GLY A 82 -1.74 -19.08 13.56
C GLY A 82 -1.37 -19.89 14.82
N GLU A 83 -2.26 -20.73 15.33
CA GLU A 83 -2.04 -21.61 16.46
C GLU A 83 -0.83 -22.54 16.22
N GLY A 84 0.03 -22.68 17.24
CA GLY A 84 1.24 -23.49 17.14
C GLY A 84 2.44 -22.82 16.45
N ILE A 85 2.27 -21.63 15.89
CA ILE A 85 3.36 -20.84 15.31
C ILE A 85 3.85 -19.78 16.32
N THR A 86 5.16 -19.50 16.28
CA THR A 86 5.80 -18.47 17.10
C THR A 86 6.33 -17.35 16.21
N VAL A 87 5.96 -16.10 16.52
CA VAL A 87 6.49 -14.91 15.85
C VAL A 87 7.40 -14.14 16.80
N TYR A 88 8.67 -14.01 16.43
CA TYR A 88 9.68 -13.20 17.10
C TYR A 88 9.60 -11.78 16.56
N VAL A 89 9.32 -10.82 17.44
CA VAL A 89 9.23 -9.41 17.10
C VAL A 89 10.54 -8.75 17.50
N ILE A 90 11.38 -8.46 16.50
CA ILE A 90 12.65 -7.75 16.68
C ILE A 90 12.37 -6.25 16.59
N ASP A 91 12.19 -5.59 17.73
CA ASP A 91 11.76 -4.18 17.81
C ASP A 91 12.11 -3.54 19.17
N GLY A 92 11.50 -2.41 19.53
CA GLY A 92 11.72 -1.67 20.79
C GLY A 92 11.22 -2.35 22.07
N GLY A 93 10.61 -3.54 21.95
CA GLY A 93 10.02 -4.31 23.04
C GLY A 93 8.52 -4.59 22.81
N ILE A 94 7.88 -5.29 23.75
CA ILE A 94 6.42 -5.49 23.75
C ILE A 94 5.91 -5.28 25.17
N ARG A 95 4.82 -4.53 25.34
CA ARG A 95 4.06 -4.53 26.60
C ARG A 95 3.33 -5.87 26.76
N LEU A 96 4.01 -6.86 27.32
CA LEU A 96 3.52 -8.25 27.41
C LEU A 96 2.15 -8.39 28.10
N THR A 97 1.83 -7.48 29.03
CA THR A 97 0.58 -7.47 29.81
C THR A 97 -0.62 -6.89 29.05
N HIS A 98 -0.43 -6.36 27.84
CA HIS A 98 -1.51 -5.75 27.08
C HIS A 98 -2.63 -6.75 26.79
N LYS A 99 -3.90 -6.33 26.96
CA LYS A 99 -5.07 -7.22 26.83
C LYS A 99 -5.20 -7.86 25.45
N GLU A 100 -4.71 -7.18 24.41
CA GLU A 100 -4.66 -7.73 23.04
C GLU A 100 -3.91 -9.07 22.96
N PHE A 101 -2.94 -9.33 23.84
CA PHE A 101 -2.12 -10.54 23.77
C PHE A 101 -2.70 -11.69 24.59
N GLY A 102 -3.50 -11.42 25.63
CA GLY A 102 -4.15 -12.46 26.44
C GLY A 102 -3.17 -13.52 26.98
N GLY A 103 -1.94 -13.13 27.31
CA GLY A 103 -0.88 -14.04 27.78
C GLY A 103 -0.10 -14.77 26.67
N ARG A 104 -0.38 -14.51 25.38
CA ARG A 104 0.35 -15.11 24.25
C ARG A 104 1.66 -14.40 23.91
N ALA A 105 1.91 -13.22 24.49
CA ALA A 105 3.17 -12.51 24.36
C ALA A 105 4.10 -12.86 25.54
N SER A 106 5.34 -13.22 25.23
CA SER A 106 6.37 -13.55 26.22
C SER A 106 7.67 -12.80 25.95
N TYR A 107 8.48 -12.68 26.99
CA TYR A 107 9.83 -12.19 26.90
C TYR A 107 10.73 -13.15 26.09
N GLY A 108 11.65 -12.59 25.30
CA GLY A 108 12.71 -13.32 24.59
C GLY A 108 14.10 -12.87 25.02
N ALA A 109 14.55 -11.72 24.52
CA ALA A 109 15.89 -11.19 24.78
C ALA A 109 15.94 -9.66 24.70
N ILE A 110 16.99 -9.05 25.28
CA ILE A 110 17.28 -7.61 25.22
C ILE A 110 18.73 -7.41 24.78
N PHE A 111 18.92 -6.68 23.68
CA PHE A 111 20.23 -6.25 23.18
C PHE A 111 20.42 -4.73 23.24
N SER A 112 19.53 -4.04 23.96
CA SER A 112 19.58 -2.60 24.22
C SER A 112 20.96 -2.14 24.71
N THR A 113 21.47 -1.08 24.08
CA THR A 113 22.73 -0.42 24.44
C THR A 113 22.56 1.04 24.84
N ILE A 114 21.38 1.61 24.63
CA ILE A 114 21.07 3.03 24.89
C ILE A 114 20.09 3.14 26.06
N LEU A 115 19.02 2.35 26.05
CA LEU A 115 17.96 2.38 27.05
C LEU A 115 18.23 1.39 28.20
N PRO A 116 17.50 1.50 29.33
CA PRO A 116 17.62 0.54 30.42
C PRO A 116 17.30 -0.89 29.96
N ARG A 117 18.10 -1.86 30.40
CA ARG A 117 17.94 -3.28 30.07
C ARG A 117 16.83 -3.95 30.89
N ASN A 118 15.59 -3.65 30.52
CA ASN A 118 14.39 -4.30 31.04
C ASN A 118 13.39 -4.59 29.91
N GLU A 119 12.27 -5.23 30.24
CA GLU A 119 11.30 -5.71 29.25
C GLU A 119 10.39 -4.61 28.70
N ARG A 120 10.50 -3.38 29.22
CA ARG A 120 9.59 -2.29 28.88
C ARG A 120 9.80 -1.85 27.43
N ASP A 121 8.68 -1.74 26.71
CA ASP A 121 8.60 -0.97 25.48
C ASP A 121 8.51 0.52 25.83
N TYR A 122 9.57 1.26 25.52
CA TYR A 122 9.67 2.69 25.85
C TYR A 122 9.07 3.60 24.78
N ASP A 123 8.96 3.11 23.55
CA ASP A 123 8.52 3.88 22.39
C ASP A 123 7.05 3.57 22.05
N GLY A 124 6.72 2.27 22.06
CA GLY A 124 5.40 1.75 21.71
C GLY A 124 5.33 1.09 20.36
N HIS A 125 6.36 1.26 19.53
CA HIS A 125 6.39 0.71 18.18
C HIS A 125 6.30 -0.82 18.21
N GLY A 126 7.12 -1.51 19.01
CA GLY A 126 7.12 -2.96 19.06
C GLY A 126 5.82 -3.56 19.63
N THR A 127 5.19 -2.91 20.61
CA THR A 127 3.84 -3.28 21.08
C THR A 127 2.79 -3.14 19.97
N HIS A 128 2.89 -2.08 19.17
CA HIS A 128 2.00 -1.81 18.04
C HIS A 128 2.16 -2.88 16.95
N ILE A 129 3.41 -3.21 16.58
CA ILE A 129 3.75 -4.27 15.61
C ILE A 129 3.21 -5.63 16.09
N ALA A 130 3.47 -5.99 17.36
CA ALA A 130 2.97 -7.22 17.95
C ALA A 130 1.42 -7.32 17.94
N GLY A 131 0.75 -6.19 18.15
CA GLY A 131 -0.72 -6.11 18.08
C GLY A 131 -1.28 -6.38 16.68
N ILE A 132 -0.60 -5.93 15.62
CA ILE A 132 -0.99 -6.20 14.23
C ILE A 132 -0.76 -7.67 13.86
N ILE A 133 0.32 -8.28 14.37
CA ILE A 133 0.60 -9.69 14.13
C ILE A 133 -0.47 -10.57 14.78
N GLY A 134 -0.70 -10.37 16.08
CA GLY A 134 -1.40 -11.35 16.91
C GLY A 134 -2.32 -10.79 17.99
N GLY A 135 -2.69 -9.51 17.95
CA GLY A 135 -3.70 -8.96 18.86
C GLY A 135 -5.08 -9.60 18.68
N ALA A 136 -5.85 -9.72 19.76
CA ALA A 136 -7.21 -10.25 19.70
C ALA A 136 -8.11 -9.41 18.77
N THR A 137 -8.03 -8.09 18.85
CA THR A 137 -8.83 -7.15 18.06
C THR A 137 -8.12 -6.77 16.77
N TYR A 138 -6.83 -6.44 16.85
CA TYR A 138 -6.06 -5.84 15.76
C TYR A 138 -5.21 -6.84 14.97
N GLY A 139 -5.10 -8.09 15.45
CA GLY A 139 -4.20 -9.08 14.91
C GLY A 139 -4.75 -9.86 13.72
N VAL A 140 -3.85 -10.19 12.80
CA VAL A 140 -4.08 -11.15 11.71
C VAL A 140 -4.15 -12.59 12.25
N ALA A 141 -3.12 -13.04 12.97
CA ALA A 141 -3.01 -14.41 13.49
C ALA A 141 -3.35 -14.45 15.00
N LYS A 142 -4.65 -14.49 15.31
CA LYS A 142 -5.18 -14.25 16.67
C LYS A 142 -4.83 -15.32 17.71
N LYS A 143 -4.25 -16.46 17.34
CA LYS A 143 -3.80 -17.52 18.25
C LYS A 143 -2.27 -17.73 18.24
N VAL A 144 -1.53 -16.90 17.50
CA VAL A 144 -0.07 -16.98 17.45
C VAL A 144 0.57 -16.65 18.78
N LYS A 145 1.74 -17.23 19.04
CA LYS A 145 2.63 -16.84 20.16
C LYS A 145 3.56 -15.73 19.71
N LEU A 146 3.76 -14.73 20.56
CA LEU A 146 4.62 -13.57 20.29
C LEU A 146 5.81 -13.59 21.24
N VAL A 147 7.02 -13.42 20.71
CA VAL A 147 8.26 -13.35 21.51
C VAL A 147 8.94 -12.00 21.30
N ALA A 148 9.09 -11.22 22.37
CA ALA A 148 9.74 -9.92 22.32
C ALA A 148 11.27 -10.05 22.25
N VAL A 149 11.89 -9.54 21.19
CA VAL A 149 13.35 -9.44 21.04
C VAL A 149 13.71 -7.96 20.92
N ARG A 150 14.18 -7.38 22.03
CA ARG A 150 14.29 -5.94 22.19
C ARG A 150 15.64 -5.38 21.72
N ILE A 151 15.60 -4.43 20.80
CA ILE A 151 16.74 -3.64 20.30
C ILE A 151 16.38 -2.15 20.29
N ASP A 152 17.37 -1.24 20.26
CA ASP A 152 17.14 0.20 20.44
C ASP A 152 18.02 1.14 19.60
N SER A 153 19.10 0.64 19.00
CA SER A 153 20.05 1.47 18.24
C SER A 153 20.04 1.20 16.74
N LYS A 154 19.13 0.33 16.26
CA LYS A 154 18.93 -0.03 14.85
C LYS A 154 20.25 -0.18 14.08
N ASN A 155 21.21 -0.92 14.66
CA ASN A 155 22.52 -1.13 14.06
C ASN A 155 22.78 -2.61 13.77
N ALA A 156 23.78 -2.87 12.92
CA ALA A 156 24.15 -4.22 12.49
C ALA A 156 24.42 -5.16 13.68
N SER A 157 25.13 -4.70 14.72
CA SER A 157 25.49 -5.55 15.86
C SER A 157 24.27 -6.04 16.63
N GLN A 158 23.30 -5.17 16.90
CA GLN A 158 22.07 -5.57 17.60
C GLN A 158 21.19 -6.45 16.72
N MET A 159 21.08 -6.16 15.43
CA MET A 159 20.33 -6.98 14.48
C MET A 159 20.90 -8.40 14.39
N ILE A 160 22.23 -8.52 14.29
CA ILE A 160 22.91 -9.82 14.24
C ILE A 160 22.68 -10.62 15.52
N LYS A 161 22.87 -9.99 16.69
CA LYS A 161 22.63 -10.65 18.00
C LYS A 161 21.17 -11.09 18.17
N ALA A 162 20.23 -10.27 17.71
CA ALA A 162 18.81 -10.61 17.74
C ALA A 162 18.51 -11.83 16.86
N ALA A 163 19.04 -11.87 15.64
CA ALA A 163 18.89 -13.01 14.74
C ALA A 163 19.55 -14.28 15.30
N ASP A 164 20.77 -14.18 15.84
CA ASP A 164 21.47 -15.29 16.50
C ASP A 164 20.63 -15.89 17.64
N PHE A 165 20.07 -15.03 18.51
CA PHE A 165 19.18 -15.48 19.58
C PHE A 165 17.96 -16.23 19.04
N VAL A 166 17.31 -15.73 17.98
CA VAL A 166 16.14 -16.40 17.40
C VAL A 166 16.53 -17.77 16.85
N ILE A 167 17.64 -17.86 16.12
CA ILE A 167 18.16 -19.13 15.58
C ILE A 167 18.38 -20.15 16.70
N GLU A 168 19.05 -19.74 17.78
CA GLU A 168 19.33 -20.59 18.93
C GLU A 168 18.06 -21.02 19.67
N ASP A 169 17.14 -20.08 19.92
CA ASP A 169 15.90 -20.34 20.65
C ASP A 169 14.96 -21.26 19.86
N VAL A 170 14.86 -21.06 18.54
CA VAL A 170 14.10 -21.94 17.63
C VAL A 170 14.64 -23.36 17.64
N LYS A 171 15.97 -23.51 17.55
CA LYS A 171 16.64 -24.82 17.63
C LYS A 171 16.43 -25.49 18.98
N LYS A 172 16.60 -24.74 20.07
CA LYS A 172 16.42 -25.22 21.45
C LYS A 172 14.99 -25.70 21.72
N LYS A 173 13.99 -24.99 21.19
CA LYS A 173 12.57 -25.33 21.35
C LYS A 173 12.09 -26.41 20.37
N GLY A 174 12.90 -26.77 19.36
CA GLY A 174 12.51 -27.73 18.33
C GLY A 174 11.37 -27.22 17.45
N ILE A 175 11.34 -25.92 17.17
CA ILE A 175 10.26 -25.25 16.40
C ILE A 175 10.73 -24.76 15.03
N GLN A 176 11.81 -25.34 14.48
CA GLN A 176 12.21 -25.12 13.09
C GLN A 176 11.02 -25.38 12.16
N GLY A 177 10.75 -24.46 11.22
CA GLY A 177 9.59 -24.50 10.34
C GLY A 177 8.25 -24.09 10.99
N LYS A 178 8.28 -23.62 12.24
CA LYS A 178 7.11 -23.08 12.98
C LYS A 178 7.41 -21.71 13.61
N ALA A 179 8.37 -20.99 13.02
CA ALA A 179 8.84 -19.71 13.51
C ALA A 179 8.87 -18.64 12.40
N VAL A 180 8.53 -17.41 12.78
CA VAL A 180 8.60 -16.23 11.92
C VAL A 180 9.37 -15.13 12.67
N ILE A 181 10.24 -14.40 11.99
CA ILE A 181 10.78 -13.12 12.45
C ILE A 181 9.98 -12.01 11.76
N CYS A 182 9.51 -11.05 12.55
CA CYS A 182 9.03 -9.76 12.06
C CYS A 182 9.99 -8.67 12.55
N MET A 183 10.56 -7.91 11.61
CA MET A 183 11.46 -6.79 11.92
C MET A 183 11.08 -5.54 11.14
N SER A 184 10.61 -4.52 11.85
CA SER A 184 10.14 -3.27 11.28
C SER A 184 11.22 -2.18 11.29
N MET A 185 12.38 -2.52 10.74
CA MET A 185 13.53 -1.63 10.60
C MET A 185 14.55 -2.14 9.57
N HIS A 186 15.45 -1.26 9.16
CA HIS A 186 16.53 -1.55 8.23
C HIS A 186 17.76 -0.68 8.56
N ILE A 187 18.89 -1.05 7.97
CA ILE A 187 20.10 -0.24 7.89
C ILE A 187 20.53 -0.09 6.44
N ASP A 188 21.50 0.78 6.18
CA ASP A 188 22.21 0.78 4.90
C ASP A 188 22.79 -0.62 4.61
N ALA A 189 22.91 -0.94 3.33
CA ALA A 189 23.47 -2.20 2.82
C ALA A 189 24.64 -2.75 3.64
N SER A 190 24.48 -3.96 4.19
CA SER A 190 25.52 -4.69 4.92
C SER A 190 25.44 -6.19 4.60
N ASN A 191 26.54 -6.74 4.07
CA ASN A 191 26.61 -8.16 3.72
C ASN A 191 26.54 -9.05 4.98
N GLU A 192 27.08 -8.59 6.11
CA GLU A 192 27.08 -9.32 7.37
C GLU A 192 25.66 -9.46 7.93
N VAL A 193 24.85 -8.40 7.83
CA VAL A 193 23.43 -8.46 8.21
C VAL A 193 22.67 -9.38 7.26
N ASP A 194 22.86 -9.25 5.95
CA ASP A 194 22.18 -10.12 4.99
C ASP A 194 22.51 -11.60 5.21
N GLN A 195 23.79 -11.94 5.35
CA GLN A 195 24.24 -13.30 5.62
C GLN A 195 23.61 -13.85 6.90
N LYS A 196 23.55 -13.03 7.96
CA LYS A 196 22.97 -13.47 9.23
C LYS A 196 21.46 -13.74 9.12
N PHE A 197 20.73 -12.91 8.39
CA PHE A 197 19.30 -13.15 8.17
C PHE A 197 19.04 -14.29 7.17
N GLU A 198 19.94 -14.53 6.22
CA GLU A 198 19.95 -15.75 5.41
C GLU A 198 20.12 -17.00 6.29
N GLU A 199 21.06 -17.00 7.23
CA GLU A 199 21.24 -18.10 8.19
C GLU A 199 19.98 -18.37 9.05
N ALA A 200 19.21 -17.32 9.35
CA ALA A 200 17.91 -17.46 10.03
C ALA A 200 16.89 -18.18 9.14
N VAL A 201 16.81 -17.80 7.86
CA VAL A 201 15.96 -18.49 6.88
C VAL A 201 16.37 -19.95 6.71
N ASP A 202 17.67 -20.22 6.56
CA ASP A 202 18.20 -21.57 6.39
C ASP A 202 18.02 -22.43 7.65
N SER A 203 17.80 -21.80 8.82
CA SER A 203 17.43 -22.48 10.06
C SER A 203 15.92 -22.79 10.17
N GLY A 204 15.14 -22.55 9.11
CA GLY A 204 13.71 -22.83 9.05
C GLY A 204 12.82 -21.72 9.63
N VAL A 205 13.32 -20.48 9.69
CA VAL A 205 12.56 -19.31 10.17
C VAL A 205 12.13 -18.46 8.99
N VAL A 206 10.83 -18.17 8.87
CA VAL A 206 10.38 -17.19 7.86
C VAL A 206 10.78 -15.80 8.32
N VAL A 207 11.41 -14.99 7.48
CA VAL A 207 11.78 -13.62 7.85
C VAL A 207 10.97 -12.61 7.05
N VAL A 208 10.29 -11.71 7.75
CA VAL A 208 9.48 -10.63 7.18
C VAL A 208 10.00 -9.29 7.69
N VAL A 209 10.33 -8.38 6.77
CA VAL A 209 10.87 -7.06 7.10
C VAL A 209 10.17 -5.93 6.36
N SER A 210 10.19 -4.74 6.96
CA SER A 210 9.69 -3.51 6.34
C SER A 210 10.62 -3.04 5.21
N ALA A 211 10.07 -2.62 4.06
CA ALA A 211 10.86 -2.10 2.95
C ALA A 211 11.58 -0.77 3.26
N GLY A 212 11.04 0.02 4.19
CA GLY A 212 11.54 1.34 4.59
C GLY A 212 10.67 2.51 4.13
N ASN A 213 10.91 3.68 4.69
CA ASN A 213 9.99 4.84 4.61
C ASN A 213 10.65 6.08 3.99
N ASN A 214 11.54 5.89 3.01
CA ASN A 214 12.36 6.96 2.43
C ASN A 214 12.05 7.24 0.96
N ASN A 215 11.03 6.60 0.38
CA ASN A 215 10.73 6.64 -1.06
C ASN A 215 11.98 6.34 -1.92
N LYS A 216 12.70 5.27 -1.57
CA LYS A 216 13.93 4.83 -2.24
C LYS A 216 13.82 3.36 -2.62
N ASP A 217 14.73 2.92 -3.50
CA ASP A 217 14.88 1.51 -3.80
C ASP A 217 15.29 0.73 -2.53
N ALA A 218 14.44 -0.23 -2.13
CA ALA A 218 14.61 -1.11 -0.99
C ALA A 218 15.88 -1.97 -1.11
N GLY A 219 16.38 -2.18 -2.33
CA GLY A 219 17.65 -2.87 -2.62
C GLY A 219 18.88 -2.20 -2.02
N ASN A 220 18.77 -0.95 -1.57
CA ASN A 220 19.85 -0.24 -0.88
C ASN A 220 19.96 -0.55 0.61
N TYR A 221 19.04 -1.34 1.16
CA TYR A 221 18.89 -1.54 2.61
C TYR A 221 18.94 -3.02 3.00
N SER A 222 19.55 -3.28 4.15
CA SER A 222 19.66 -4.63 4.72
C SER A 222 18.73 -4.80 5.93
N PRO A 223 18.10 -5.98 6.10
CA PRO A 223 18.16 -7.17 5.23
C PRO A 223 17.14 -7.15 4.07
N ALA A 224 16.43 -6.05 3.86
CA ALA A 224 15.33 -5.93 2.89
C ALA A 224 15.73 -6.28 1.45
N ARG A 225 17.00 -6.07 1.07
CA ARG A 225 17.53 -6.38 -0.26
C ARG A 225 17.74 -7.87 -0.54
N HIS A 226 17.75 -8.72 0.50
CA HIS A 226 18.13 -10.12 0.35
C HIS A 226 16.97 -10.98 -0.20
N PRO A 227 17.15 -11.78 -1.26
CA PRO A 227 16.05 -12.44 -1.98
C PRO A 227 15.32 -13.53 -1.19
N LYS A 228 15.93 -14.08 -0.13
CA LYS A 228 15.27 -15.04 0.78
C LYS A 228 14.37 -14.37 1.84
N ILE A 229 14.34 -13.04 1.89
CA ILE A 229 13.60 -12.26 2.89
C ILE A 229 12.30 -11.75 2.26
N ILE A 230 11.20 -11.80 3.03
CA ILE A 230 9.92 -11.23 2.61
C ILE A 230 9.95 -9.73 2.95
N THR A 231 10.16 -8.89 1.95
CA THR A 231 10.23 -7.44 2.12
C THR A 231 8.90 -6.80 1.76
N VAL A 232 8.35 -6.02 2.71
CA VAL A 232 6.97 -5.56 2.65
C VAL A 232 6.89 -4.04 2.50
N ALA A 233 6.27 -3.60 1.40
CA ALA A 233 5.96 -2.20 1.14
C ALA A 233 4.54 -1.83 1.59
N ALA A 234 4.25 -0.55 1.71
CA ALA A 234 3.00 -0.05 2.30
C ALA A 234 2.03 0.50 1.25
N ILE A 235 0.75 0.18 1.44
CA ILE A 235 -0.39 0.81 0.74
C ILE A 235 -1.36 1.45 1.74
N TYR A 236 -2.22 2.32 1.22
CA TYR A 236 -3.50 2.64 1.85
C TYR A 236 -4.48 1.47 1.65
N ASP A 237 -5.19 1.06 2.72
CA ASP A 237 -6.08 -0.11 2.67
C ASP A 237 -7.38 0.09 1.88
N ASP A 238 -7.77 1.34 1.66
CA ASP A 238 -9.03 1.74 1.02
C ASP A 238 -8.93 1.89 -0.50
N THR A 239 -7.79 2.41 -0.96
CA THR A 239 -7.56 2.77 -2.36
C THR A 239 -6.67 1.77 -3.09
N ASP A 240 -5.90 0.94 -2.38
CA ASP A 240 -4.80 0.12 -2.91
C ASP A 240 -3.64 0.93 -3.50
N PHE A 241 -3.52 2.21 -3.11
CA PHE A 241 -2.46 3.07 -3.61
C PHE A 241 -1.18 2.85 -2.83
N HIS A 242 -0.06 2.80 -3.55
CA HIS A 242 1.26 2.88 -2.97
C HIS A 242 1.35 4.10 -2.03
N TRP A 243 1.84 3.89 -0.81
CA TRP A 243 2.08 5.00 0.10
C TRP A 243 3.33 5.78 -0.34
N PRO A 244 3.28 7.09 -0.62
CA PRO A 244 4.39 7.83 -1.24
C PRO A 244 5.72 7.87 -0.48
N ASN A 245 5.74 7.49 0.80
CA ASN A 245 6.98 7.36 1.56
C ASN A 245 7.51 5.92 1.58
N SER A 246 6.73 4.92 1.17
CA SER A 246 7.18 3.54 1.09
C SER A 246 8.36 3.40 0.13
N ASN A 247 9.37 2.67 0.54
CA ASN A 247 10.38 2.19 -0.38
C ASN A 247 9.77 1.23 -1.41
N TRP A 248 10.43 1.11 -2.55
CA TRP A 248 9.98 0.41 -3.75
C TRP A 248 11.13 -0.42 -4.37
N GLY A 249 10.92 -1.02 -5.54
CA GLY A 249 11.96 -1.73 -6.30
C GLY A 249 11.83 -3.24 -6.24
N SER A 250 12.74 -3.92 -6.95
CA SER A 250 12.67 -5.37 -7.19
C SER A 250 12.87 -6.22 -5.93
N SER A 251 13.44 -5.64 -4.87
CA SER A 251 13.57 -6.28 -3.57
C SER A 251 12.23 -6.37 -2.81
N VAL A 252 11.20 -5.60 -3.19
CA VAL A 252 9.88 -5.70 -2.55
C VAL A 252 9.19 -6.98 -3.00
N THR A 253 8.86 -7.84 -2.03
CA THR A 253 8.17 -9.11 -2.27
C THR A 253 6.66 -8.92 -2.42
N ILE A 254 6.05 -8.09 -1.57
CA ILE A 254 4.61 -7.89 -1.52
C ILE A 254 4.24 -6.58 -0.80
N TYR A 255 3.03 -6.07 -1.04
CA TYR A 255 2.47 -4.95 -0.31
C TYR A 255 1.46 -5.38 0.75
N ALA A 256 1.32 -4.58 1.80
CA ALA A 256 0.25 -4.70 2.78
C ALA A 256 -0.19 -3.32 3.31
N PRO A 257 -1.38 -3.23 3.94
CA PRO A 257 -1.83 -2.02 4.61
C PRO A 257 -0.80 -1.44 5.57
N GLY A 258 -0.43 -0.18 5.39
CA GLY A 258 0.59 0.49 6.20
C GLY A 258 0.26 1.91 6.61
N VAL A 259 -0.90 2.47 6.24
CA VAL A 259 -1.29 3.85 6.57
C VAL A 259 -2.59 3.85 7.35
N GLY A 260 -2.70 4.68 8.39
CA GLY A 260 -3.85 4.76 9.26
C GLY A 260 -4.04 3.53 10.15
N ILE A 261 -2.95 2.84 10.53
CA ILE A 261 -3.04 1.52 11.16
C ILE A 261 -3.18 1.65 12.67
N ARG A 262 -4.34 1.23 13.20
CA ARG A 262 -4.63 1.22 14.63
C ARG A 262 -4.23 -0.12 15.26
N SER A 263 -3.48 -0.07 16.37
CA SER A 263 -3.06 -1.26 17.12
C SER A 263 -2.76 -0.92 18.59
N ALA A 264 -2.31 -1.91 19.36
CA ALA A 264 -1.94 -1.80 20.78
C ALA A 264 -0.84 -0.76 21.04
N GLY A 265 -0.93 -0.06 22.17
CA GLY A 265 0.08 0.90 22.63
C GLY A 265 0.74 0.48 23.96
N PRO A 266 1.86 1.11 24.34
CA PRO A 266 2.63 0.71 25.52
C PRO A 266 2.16 1.37 26.83
N ALA A 267 1.30 2.40 26.78
CA ALA A 267 1.05 3.25 27.95
C ALA A 267 0.21 2.55 29.04
N SER A 268 -0.70 1.66 28.64
CA SER A 268 -1.55 0.85 29.54
C SER A 268 -1.91 -0.46 28.87
N ASP A 269 -2.56 -1.39 29.59
CA ASP A 269 -2.96 -2.69 29.02
C ASP A 269 -4.14 -2.60 28.02
N THR A 270 -4.65 -1.39 27.78
CA THR A 270 -5.72 -1.10 26.82
C THR A 270 -5.38 0.05 25.87
N ASP A 271 -4.13 0.53 25.92
CA ASP A 271 -3.68 1.66 25.11
C ASP A 271 -3.74 1.33 23.61
N LYS A 272 -3.99 2.35 22.79
CA LYS A 272 -4.13 2.19 21.35
C LYS A 272 -3.44 3.34 20.65
N ARG A 273 -2.73 3.04 19.57
CA ARG A 273 -2.07 4.06 18.74
C ARG A 273 -2.37 3.88 17.27
N LEU A 274 -2.27 4.98 16.54
CA LEU A 274 -2.44 5.07 15.10
C LEU A 274 -1.09 5.46 14.50
N TYR A 275 -0.54 4.63 13.62
CA TYR A 275 0.76 4.87 12.98
C TYR A 275 0.72 4.53 11.49
N ASP A 276 1.66 5.13 10.77
CA ASP A 276 1.90 4.94 9.35
C ASP A 276 3.33 4.44 9.12
N GLY A 277 3.52 3.49 8.21
CA GLY A 277 4.81 2.92 7.93
C GLY A 277 4.78 1.61 7.18
N THR A 278 5.85 1.32 6.44
CA THR A 278 6.18 -0.07 6.06
C THR A 278 6.41 -0.93 7.31
N SER A 279 6.78 -0.31 8.43
CA SER A 279 6.78 -0.92 9.76
C SER A 279 5.43 -1.51 10.15
N GLN A 280 4.31 -0.89 9.76
CA GLN A 280 2.95 -1.37 10.02
C GLN A 280 2.49 -2.34 8.93
N ALA A 281 3.03 -2.26 7.71
CA ALA A 281 2.75 -3.22 6.64
C ALA A 281 3.38 -4.60 6.91
N ALA A 282 4.65 -4.65 7.30
CA ALA A 282 5.38 -5.89 7.60
C ALA A 282 4.66 -6.87 8.58
N PRO A 283 4.12 -6.43 9.73
CA PRO A 283 3.45 -7.34 10.66
C PRO A 283 2.17 -7.97 10.12
N HIS A 284 1.48 -7.33 9.16
CA HIS A 284 0.35 -7.98 8.49
C HIS A 284 0.81 -9.24 7.75
N VAL A 285 1.92 -9.14 7.01
CA VAL A 285 2.48 -10.27 6.26
C VAL A 285 3.12 -11.30 7.18
N ALA A 286 3.75 -10.90 8.29
CA ALA A 286 4.24 -11.83 9.31
C ALA A 286 3.09 -12.62 9.96
N GLY A 287 1.96 -11.95 10.24
CA GLY A 287 0.74 -12.61 10.69
C GLY A 287 0.15 -13.55 9.64
N LEU A 288 0.13 -13.16 8.37
CA LEU A 288 -0.33 -14.02 7.27
C LEU A 288 0.58 -15.24 7.06
N ALA A 289 1.90 -15.07 7.18
CA ALA A 289 2.86 -16.16 7.13
C ALA A 289 2.55 -17.17 8.26
N ALA A 290 2.41 -16.71 9.50
CA ALA A 290 2.05 -17.57 10.63
C ALA A 290 0.69 -18.25 10.44
N TYR A 291 -0.30 -17.52 9.92
CA TYR A 291 -1.63 -18.04 9.63
C TYR A 291 -1.57 -19.18 8.58
N ILE A 292 -0.89 -18.98 7.45
CA ILE A 292 -0.78 -19.97 6.37
C ILE A 292 0.05 -21.17 6.82
N MET A 293 1.13 -20.96 7.57
CA MET A 293 1.93 -22.06 8.14
C MET A 293 1.09 -22.97 9.03
N ALA A 294 0.22 -22.39 9.88
CA ALA A 294 -0.68 -23.15 10.74
C ALA A 294 -1.80 -23.85 9.94
N LEU A 295 -2.40 -23.16 8.98
CA LEU A 295 -3.52 -23.65 8.19
C LEU A 295 -3.12 -24.75 7.20
N GLU A 296 -2.04 -24.54 6.46
CA GLU A 296 -1.63 -25.41 5.36
C GLU A 296 -0.48 -26.34 5.74
N GLY A 297 0.06 -26.23 6.96
CA GLY A 297 1.15 -27.08 7.45
C GLY A 297 2.48 -26.86 6.73
N ILE A 298 2.68 -25.70 6.09
CA ILE A 298 3.90 -25.37 5.36
C ILE A 298 5.01 -25.03 6.35
N THR A 299 6.11 -25.77 6.29
CA THR A 299 7.25 -25.61 7.22
C THR A 299 8.50 -25.01 6.56
N GLU A 300 8.60 -25.04 5.23
CA GLU A 300 9.76 -24.52 4.49
C GLU A 300 9.58 -23.02 4.19
N PRO A 301 10.51 -22.13 4.62
CA PRO A 301 10.32 -20.68 4.44
C PRO A 301 10.11 -20.22 3.00
N ALA A 302 10.84 -20.81 2.05
CA ALA A 302 10.67 -20.51 0.63
C ALA A 302 9.24 -20.84 0.14
N LYS A 303 8.66 -21.97 0.59
CA LYS A 303 7.29 -22.35 0.25
C LYS A 303 6.26 -21.41 0.88
N VAL A 304 6.51 -20.90 2.09
CA VAL A 304 5.65 -19.88 2.71
C VAL A 304 5.65 -18.60 1.88
N MET A 305 6.83 -18.12 1.45
CA MET A 305 6.95 -16.95 0.57
C MET A 305 6.22 -17.17 -0.76
N SER A 306 6.49 -18.29 -1.45
CA SER A 306 5.81 -18.62 -2.71
C SER A 306 4.30 -18.72 -2.53
N ARG A 307 3.83 -19.25 -1.40
CA ARG A 307 2.39 -19.35 -1.12
C ARG A 307 1.74 -17.99 -0.91
N LEU A 308 2.38 -17.07 -0.18
CA LEU A 308 1.90 -15.69 0.00
C LEU A 308 1.78 -14.97 -1.36
N ILE A 309 2.78 -15.13 -2.22
CA ILE A 309 2.81 -14.56 -3.58
C ILE A 309 1.66 -15.15 -4.42
N SER A 310 1.55 -16.48 -4.48
CA SER A 310 0.51 -17.19 -5.22
C SER A 310 -0.89 -16.77 -4.79
N LEU A 311 -1.15 -16.68 -3.48
CA LEU A 311 -2.44 -16.21 -2.97
C LEU A 311 -2.75 -14.77 -3.40
N ALA A 312 -1.77 -13.89 -3.38
CA ALA A 312 -1.93 -12.52 -3.85
C ALA A 312 -2.18 -12.45 -5.37
N GLU A 313 -1.49 -13.27 -6.15
CA GLU A 313 -1.71 -13.40 -7.60
C GLU A 313 -3.14 -13.85 -7.93
N GLU A 314 -3.65 -14.87 -7.22
CA GLU A 314 -4.99 -15.43 -7.38
C GLU A 314 -6.10 -14.39 -7.24
N THR A 315 -5.88 -13.33 -6.44
CA THR A 315 -6.88 -12.29 -6.22
C THR A 315 -7.16 -11.44 -7.46
N GLY A 316 -6.18 -11.26 -8.34
CA GLY A 316 -6.23 -10.25 -9.40
C GLY A 316 -6.15 -8.79 -8.92
N SER A 317 -6.20 -8.51 -7.62
CA SER A 317 -6.02 -7.15 -7.06
C SER A 317 -4.58 -6.70 -7.21
N ARG A 318 -4.37 -5.41 -7.55
CA ARG A 318 -3.04 -4.86 -7.77
C ARG A 318 -2.88 -3.50 -7.10
N VAL A 319 -1.67 -3.24 -6.61
CA VAL A 319 -1.27 -1.91 -6.16
C VAL A 319 -1.28 -0.97 -7.35
N HIS A 320 -1.84 0.21 -7.13
CA HIS A 320 -1.78 1.28 -8.11
C HIS A 320 -0.66 2.27 -7.74
N TRP A 321 -0.09 2.91 -8.75
CA TRP A 321 0.84 4.03 -8.57
C TRP A 321 2.14 3.64 -7.84
N THR A 322 2.70 2.46 -8.14
CA THR A 322 4.04 2.03 -7.69
C THR A 322 5.08 2.22 -8.80
N ASP A 323 6.37 2.27 -8.43
CA ASP A 323 7.48 2.30 -9.38
C ASP A 323 7.46 1.05 -10.32
N PRO A 324 7.72 1.20 -11.65
CA PRO A 324 7.62 0.12 -12.64
C PRO A 324 8.41 -1.16 -12.37
N ASN A 325 9.46 -1.11 -11.54
CA ASN A 325 10.28 -2.29 -11.18
C ASN A 325 9.88 -2.91 -9.83
N THR A 326 8.68 -2.60 -9.35
CA THR A 326 8.16 -3.10 -8.08
C THR A 326 7.00 -4.06 -8.34
N THR A 327 6.91 -5.13 -7.55
CA THR A 327 5.71 -5.97 -7.53
C THR A 327 4.45 -5.11 -7.28
N THR A 328 3.32 -5.57 -7.78
CA THR A 328 2.01 -4.94 -7.53
C THR A 328 1.10 -5.85 -6.71
N LEU A 329 1.64 -6.90 -6.11
CA LEU A 329 0.88 -7.87 -5.33
C LEU A 329 0.48 -7.32 -3.96
N ILE A 330 -0.78 -7.54 -3.59
CA ILE A 330 -1.34 -7.16 -2.29
C ILE A 330 -1.58 -8.41 -1.45
N ALA A 331 -1.04 -8.41 -0.24
CA ALA A 331 -1.13 -9.53 0.68
C ALA A 331 -2.58 -9.90 1.02
N THR A 332 -2.85 -11.19 1.08
CA THR A 332 -4.16 -11.74 1.43
C THR A 332 -4.04 -13.04 2.21
N ASN A 333 -5.09 -13.40 2.95
CA ASN A 333 -5.22 -14.70 3.60
C ASN A 333 -5.84 -15.80 2.70
N GLY A 334 -6.09 -15.50 1.42
CA GLY A 334 -6.65 -16.45 0.45
C GLY A 334 -8.16 -16.63 0.50
N LEU A 335 -8.88 -15.78 1.25
CA LEU A 335 -10.34 -15.76 1.31
C LEU A 335 -10.98 -14.63 0.50
N ALA A 336 -10.19 -13.68 -0.01
CA ALA A 336 -10.68 -12.55 -0.81
C ALA A 336 -11.37 -12.96 -2.12
N GLY A 337 -11.12 -14.18 -2.59
CA GLY A 337 -11.56 -14.64 -3.91
C GLY A 337 -10.83 -13.92 -5.05
N ARG A 338 -11.22 -14.22 -6.28
CA ARG A 338 -10.68 -13.57 -7.48
C ARG A 338 -11.58 -12.41 -7.89
N LEU A 339 -11.00 -11.24 -8.13
CA LEU A 339 -11.69 -10.10 -8.72
C LEU A 339 -12.19 -10.43 -10.12
N ASP A 340 -13.33 -9.84 -10.48
CA ASP A 340 -13.77 -9.78 -11.87
C ASP A 340 -12.65 -9.15 -12.73
N PRO A 341 -12.19 -9.81 -13.81
CA PRO A 341 -11.19 -9.25 -14.72
C PRO A 341 -11.52 -7.84 -15.22
N ALA A 342 -12.81 -7.49 -15.41
CA ALA A 342 -13.22 -6.16 -15.82
C ALA A 342 -12.91 -5.10 -14.76
N ILE A 343 -12.94 -5.47 -13.48
CA ILE A 343 -12.57 -4.60 -12.35
C ILE A 343 -11.05 -4.63 -12.15
N ALA A 344 -10.44 -5.82 -12.14
CA ALA A 344 -9.00 -5.99 -11.91
C ALA A 344 -8.14 -5.25 -12.95
N ASN A 345 -8.59 -5.20 -14.21
CA ASN A 345 -7.88 -4.51 -15.28
C ASN A 345 -8.10 -2.99 -15.29
N LYS A 346 -9.02 -2.46 -14.46
CA LYS A 346 -9.26 -1.03 -14.38
C LYS A 346 -8.20 -0.40 -13.48
N VAL A 347 -7.32 0.41 -14.08
CA VAL A 347 -6.38 1.25 -13.32
C VAL A 347 -7.19 2.29 -12.55
N LYS A 348 -7.15 2.25 -11.22
CA LYS A 348 -7.70 3.32 -10.38
C LYS A 348 -6.83 4.56 -10.54
N LYS A 349 -7.46 5.69 -10.83
CA LYS A 349 -6.79 6.99 -10.98
C LYS A 349 -6.58 7.65 -9.62
N LEU A 350 -5.49 8.40 -9.46
CA LEU A 350 -5.27 9.24 -8.28
C LEU A 350 -6.39 10.30 -8.18
N PRO A 351 -6.92 10.61 -6.99
CA PRO A 351 -7.93 11.65 -6.87
C PRO A 351 -7.37 12.99 -7.32
N TRP A 352 -8.19 13.81 -7.97
CA TRP A 352 -7.81 15.19 -8.25
C TRP A 352 -7.78 16.00 -6.94
N LEU A 353 -6.64 16.59 -6.62
CA LEU A 353 -6.48 17.48 -5.47
C LEU A 353 -6.50 18.93 -5.96
N SER A 354 -7.55 19.66 -5.60
CA SER A 354 -7.59 21.10 -5.83
C SER A 354 -6.61 21.81 -4.87
N PRO A 355 -6.02 22.94 -5.28
CA PRO A 355 -5.18 23.75 -4.40
C PRO A 355 -5.87 24.17 -3.09
N GLU A 356 -7.22 24.30 -3.09
CA GLU A 356 -8.01 24.69 -1.91
C GLU A 356 -8.37 23.50 -0.99
N GLY A 357 -8.17 22.25 -1.43
CA GLY A 357 -8.77 21.06 -0.82
C GLY A 357 -8.11 20.52 0.46
N TYR A 358 -6.92 20.99 0.84
CA TYR A 358 -6.27 20.58 2.09
C TYR A 358 -5.69 21.81 2.81
N LEU A 359 -6.51 22.39 3.69
CA LEU A 359 -6.11 23.37 4.70
C LEU A 359 -5.27 22.72 5.81
N VAL A 360 -4.16 22.06 5.47
CA VAL A 360 -3.09 21.78 6.45
C VAL A 360 -2.03 22.85 6.26
N ASP A 361 -2.13 23.88 7.09
CA ASP A 361 -1.18 24.99 7.23
C ASP A 361 -0.88 25.79 5.96
N ARG A 362 -1.39 27.03 5.90
CA ARG A 362 -0.94 28.10 4.97
C ARG A 362 0.53 28.51 5.15
N VAL A 363 1.35 27.67 5.77
CA VAL A 363 2.72 28.00 6.21
C VAL A 363 3.76 27.55 5.19
N THR A 364 3.43 26.56 4.33
CA THR A 364 4.43 25.99 3.41
C THR A 364 3.99 26.16 1.95
N PRO A 365 4.58 27.12 1.20
CA PRO A 365 4.40 27.22 -0.24
C PRO A 365 4.68 25.90 -0.96
N CYS A 366 3.94 25.63 -2.04
CA CYS A 366 4.23 24.52 -2.93
C CYS A 366 5.72 24.53 -3.32
N GLY A 367 6.38 23.38 -3.16
CA GLY A 367 7.79 23.23 -3.50
C GLY A 367 8.78 23.74 -2.46
N SER A 368 8.37 24.21 -1.27
CA SER A 368 9.32 24.64 -0.22
C SER A 368 10.23 23.52 0.30
N PHE A 369 9.77 22.27 0.31
CA PHE A 369 10.59 21.09 0.67
C PHE A 369 10.59 20.06 -0.46
N TYR A 370 9.43 19.83 -1.07
CA TYR A 370 9.24 18.92 -2.19
C TYR A 370 7.98 19.32 -2.99
N TYR A 371 7.92 18.86 -4.23
CA TYR A 371 6.71 18.89 -5.05
C TYR A 371 5.92 17.59 -4.87
N SER A 372 4.69 17.68 -4.39
CA SER A 372 3.73 16.57 -4.34
C SER A 372 2.32 17.09 -4.61
N ASP A 373 1.46 16.23 -5.15
CA ASP A 373 0.02 16.44 -5.28
C ASP A 373 -0.62 17.02 -4.01
N ALA A 374 -0.35 16.44 -2.84
CA ALA A 374 -0.92 16.87 -1.56
C ALA A 374 -0.48 18.28 -1.10
N ASN A 375 0.71 18.74 -1.55
CA ASN A 375 1.28 20.02 -1.11
C ASN A 375 1.12 21.13 -2.17
N CYS A 376 0.87 20.75 -3.41
CA CYS A 376 0.83 21.66 -4.55
C CYS A 376 -0.52 21.70 -5.27
N GLY A 377 -1.41 20.74 -5.03
CA GLY A 377 -2.53 20.43 -5.91
C GLY A 377 -2.08 19.71 -7.18
N THR A 378 -2.97 18.90 -7.75
CA THR A 378 -2.67 18.02 -8.90
C THR A 378 -2.19 18.81 -10.11
N ALA A 379 -2.88 19.91 -10.47
CA ALA A 379 -2.51 20.70 -11.65
C ALA A 379 -1.07 21.20 -11.60
N ARG A 380 -0.68 21.86 -10.50
CA ARG A 380 0.65 22.45 -10.32
C ARG A 380 1.73 21.40 -10.16
N TYR A 381 1.41 20.31 -9.47
CA TYR A 381 2.31 19.17 -9.31
C TYR A 381 2.61 18.50 -10.66
N CYS A 382 1.59 18.19 -11.46
CA CYS A 382 1.78 17.57 -12.77
C CYS A 382 2.51 18.48 -13.74
N ASP A 383 2.12 19.75 -13.84
CA ASP A 383 2.78 20.74 -14.70
C ASP A 383 4.29 20.92 -14.36
N SER A 384 4.70 20.67 -13.11
CA SER A 384 6.11 20.68 -12.71
C SER A 384 6.97 19.66 -13.46
N TYR A 385 6.38 18.60 -14.03
CA TYR A 385 7.10 17.56 -14.79
C TYR A 385 7.74 18.09 -16.08
N ASP A 386 7.09 19.06 -16.73
CA ASP A 386 7.55 19.60 -18.01
C ASP A 386 8.22 20.98 -17.87
N ARG A 387 7.98 21.71 -16.77
CA ARG A 387 8.59 23.03 -16.49
C ARG A 387 10.01 22.93 -15.92
N GLY A 388 10.95 22.38 -16.69
CA GLY A 388 12.36 22.25 -16.27
C GLY A 388 12.54 21.40 -15.00
N LYS A 389 13.78 21.22 -14.53
CA LYS A 389 13.99 20.57 -13.23
C LYS A 389 13.64 21.58 -12.12
N PRO A 390 12.57 21.40 -11.32
CA PRO A 390 12.35 22.25 -10.17
C PRO A 390 13.57 22.20 -9.26
N THR A 391 13.83 23.31 -8.58
CA THR A 391 14.94 23.44 -7.63
C THR A 391 14.78 22.52 -6.43
N THR A 392 13.55 22.09 -6.13
CA THR A 392 13.23 21.11 -5.10
C THR A 392 12.82 19.76 -5.68
N PRO A 393 13.17 18.64 -5.01
CA PRO A 393 12.83 17.31 -5.48
C PRO A 393 11.31 17.10 -5.61
N LYS A 394 10.89 16.43 -6.69
CA LYS A 394 9.52 15.92 -6.84
C LYS A 394 9.40 14.60 -6.07
N LYS A 395 8.30 14.41 -5.36
CA LYS A 395 7.84 13.09 -4.92
C LYS A 395 6.95 12.52 -6.02
N GLY A 396 7.19 11.28 -6.46
CA GLY A 396 6.43 10.59 -7.52
C GLY A 396 7.29 10.16 -8.71
N PHE A 397 6.70 9.42 -9.65
CA PHE A 397 7.43 8.61 -10.64
C PHE A 397 7.00 8.88 -12.11
N PHE A 398 6.21 9.94 -12.35
CA PHE A 398 5.79 10.33 -13.71
C PHE A 398 6.96 10.86 -14.55
N LYS A 399 6.90 10.69 -15.88
CA LYS A 399 7.95 11.19 -16.80
C LYS A 399 7.58 12.52 -17.44
N SER A 400 6.29 12.87 -17.49
CA SER A 400 5.78 14.12 -18.06
C SER A 400 4.55 14.64 -17.32
N ALA A 401 4.18 15.88 -17.59
CA ALA A 401 2.95 16.46 -17.04
C ALA A 401 1.72 15.70 -17.54
N GLN A 402 1.69 15.31 -18.81
CA GLN A 402 0.59 14.55 -19.38
C GLN A 402 0.45 13.17 -18.73
N GLU A 403 1.54 12.44 -18.52
CA GLU A 403 1.49 11.14 -17.83
C GLU A 403 0.94 11.29 -16.40
N CYS A 404 1.33 12.37 -15.71
CA CYS A 404 0.78 12.71 -14.40
C CYS A 404 -0.70 13.06 -14.46
N LEU A 405 -1.17 13.84 -15.44
CA LEU A 405 -2.59 14.18 -15.55
C LEU A 405 -3.45 12.97 -15.95
N ASP A 406 -2.97 12.12 -16.85
CA ASP A 406 -3.65 10.89 -17.26
C ASP A 406 -3.81 9.90 -16.08
N ALA A 407 -2.87 9.97 -15.13
CA ALA A 407 -2.88 9.21 -13.90
C ALA A 407 -3.92 9.67 -12.87
N HIS A 408 -4.37 10.93 -12.94
CA HIS A 408 -5.34 11.48 -12.03
C HIS A 408 -6.76 11.40 -12.61
N GLU A 409 -7.74 11.42 -11.71
CA GLU A 409 -9.12 11.75 -12.04
C GLU A 409 -9.15 13.13 -12.70
N PRO A 410 -10.09 13.37 -13.64
CA PRO A 410 -10.20 14.69 -14.25
C PRO A 410 -10.45 15.75 -13.16
N PRO A 411 -10.03 17.02 -13.39
CA PRO A 411 -10.42 18.10 -12.52
C PRO A 411 -11.95 18.13 -12.35
N PRO A 412 -12.47 18.38 -11.14
CA PRO A 412 -13.89 18.55 -10.95
C PRO A 412 -14.36 19.75 -11.79
N ILE A 413 -15.56 19.62 -12.37
CA ILE A 413 -16.24 20.75 -13.00
C ILE A 413 -16.73 21.65 -11.86
N LEU A 414 -16.24 22.88 -11.83
CA LEU A 414 -16.63 23.89 -10.84
C LEU A 414 -18.03 24.43 -11.17
N PRO A 415 -18.87 24.74 -10.17
CA PRO A 415 -20.18 25.32 -10.43
C PRO A 415 -20.02 26.71 -11.07
N TRP A 416 -20.97 27.10 -11.91
CA TRP A 416 -21.03 28.47 -12.39
C TRP A 416 -21.45 29.41 -11.27
N ILE A 417 -20.61 30.38 -10.93
CA ILE A 417 -20.91 31.45 -9.97
C ILE A 417 -21.35 32.69 -10.73
N GLU A 418 -22.65 32.98 -10.65
CA GLU A 418 -23.18 34.25 -11.16
C GLU A 418 -22.62 35.40 -10.30
N LYS A 419 -22.17 36.48 -10.95
CA LYS A 419 -21.62 37.64 -10.25
C LYS A 419 -22.63 38.14 -9.20
N PRO A 420 -22.23 38.24 -7.91
CA PRO A 420 -23.11 38.80 -6.89
C PRO A 420 -23.59 40.20 -7.26
N THR A 421 -24.88 40.46 -7.05
CA THR A 421 -25.50 41.78 -7.31
C THR A 421 -25.24 42.81 -6.22
N ILE A 422 -24.41 42.45 -5.24
CA ILE A 422 -24.07 43.31 -4.10
C ILE A 422 -23.24 44.49 -4.60
N VAL A 423 -23.78 45.69 -4.48
CA VAL A 423 -23.11 46.94 -4.84
C VAL A 423 -22.50 47.55 -3.57
N ARG A 424 -21.17 47.62 -3.51
CA ARG A 424 -20.48 48.36 -2.45
C ARG A 424 -20.67 49.86 -2.69
N HIS A 425 -21.09 50.58 -1.65
CA HIS A 425 -21.38 52.01 -1.76
C HIS A 425 -20.07 52.82 -1.90
N GLU A 426 -20.04 53.82 -2.79
CA GLU A 426 -18.86 54.68 -3.07
C GLU A 426 -18.28 55.44 -1.88
N ARG A 427 -18.95 55.45 -0.72
CA ARG A 427 -18.50 56.15 0.50
C ARG A 427 -17.85 55.19 1.50
N CYS A 428 -17.77 53.92 1.17
CA CYS A 428 -17.11 52.90 1.98
C CYS A 428 -15.60 53.01 1.81
N ASP A 429 -14.88 53.14 2.93
CA ASP A 429 -13.42 53.00 2.95
C ASP A 429 -13.02 51.56 2.55
N GLU A 430 -11.88 51.36 1.90
CA GLU A 430 -11.42 50.02 1.47
C GLU A 430 -11.30 49.04 2.66
N THR A 431 -10.99 49.55 3.86
CA THR A 431 -10.79 48.74 5.07
C THR A 431 -12.07 48.48 5.89
N ASP A 432 -13.20 49.13 5.56
CA ASP A 432 -14.47 48.96 6.29
C ASP A 432 -15.26 47.78 5.71
N ILE A 433 -15.20 46.64 6.39
CA ILE A 433 -15.98 45.44 6.06
C ILE A 433 -17.12 45.31 7.08
N SER A 434 -18.33 45.67 6.67
CA SER A 434 -19.51 45.66 7.53
C SER A 434 -20.79 45.40 6.73
N ALA A 435 -21.92 45.18 7.41
CA ALA A 435 -23.22 45.03 6.76
C ALA A 435 -23.63 46.25 5.90
N LYS A 436 -23.02 47.43 6.14
CA LYS A 436 -23.24 48.65 5.34
C LYS A 436 -22.22 48.81 4.20
N CYS A 437 -21.06 48.17 4.32
CA CYS A 437 -19.96 48.18 3.35
C CYS A 437 -19.49 46.74 3.11
N PRO A 438 -20.30 45.93 2.40
CA PRO A 438 -19.98 44.52 2.15
C PRO A 438 -18.79 44.37 1.19
N GLU A 439 -18.09 43.24 1.28
CA GLU A 439 -17.08 42.85 0.30
C GLU A 439 -17.71 42.74 -1.10
N ALA A 440 -16.95 43.18 -2.10
CA ALA A 440 -17.34 43.13 -3.50
C ALA A 440 -16.09 42.92 -4.36
N CYS A 441 -16.26 42.44 -5.58
CA CYS A 441 -15.15 42.26 -6.51
C CYS A 441 -14.26 43.51 -6.58
N GLY A 442 -12.96 43.35 -6.31
CA GLY A 442 -11.97 44.42 -6.41
C GLY A 442 -11.74 45.26 -5.15
N THR A 443 -12.32 44.93 -3.99
CA THR A 443 -12.03 45.64 -2.72
C THR A 443 -10.68 45.27 -2.10
N GLU A 444 -10.32 43.99 -2.12
CA GLU A 444 -9.01 43.49 -1.65
C GLU A 444 -8.53 42.27 -2.45
N LYS A 445 -9.46 41.47 -3.01
CA LYS A 445 -9.18 40.27 -3.80
C LYS A 445 -10.09 40.17 -5.01
N TYR A 446 -9.61 39.45 -6.02
CA TYR A 446 -10.34 39.09 -7.23
C TYR A 446 -10.69 37.60 -7.14
N ASP A 447 -11.56 37.26 -6.20
CA ASP A 447 -12.00 35.88 -6.01
C ASP A 447 -13.33 35.65 -6.74
N GLU A 448 -13.52 34.42 -7.22
CA GLU A 448 -14.69 34.06 -8.03
C GLU A 448 -16.02 34.21 -7.29
N GLU A 449 -16.02 33.98 -5.98
CA GLU A 449 -17.20 34.17 -5.12
C GLU A 449 -17.73 35.61 -5.18
N PHE A 450 -16.86 36.60 -5.36
CA PHE A 450 -17.24 38.03 -5.39
C PHE A 450 -17.34 38.61 -6.79
N CYS A 451 -16.57 38.07 -7.74
CA CYS A 451 -16.47 38.58 -9.10
C CYS A 451 -17.36 37.83 -10.11
N GLY A 452 -17.71 36.58 -9.80
CA GLY A 452 -18.39 35.65 -10.70
C GLY A 452 -17.46 35.00 -11.74
N THR A 453 -17.83 33.80 -12.18
CA THR A 453 -17.06 32.96 -13.11
C THR A 453 -16.70 33.69 -14.39
N LYS A 454 -17.66 34.44 -14.96
CA LYS A 454 -17.44 35.19 -16.20
C LYS A 454 -16.26 36.18 -16.08
N PHE A 455 -16.25 36.99 -15.02
CA PHE A 455 -15.21 37.99 -14.82
C PHE A 455 -13.84 37.33 -14.63
N ILE A 456 -13.77 36.29 -13.81
CA ILE A 456 -12.52 35.58 -13.55
C ILE A 456 -12.00 34.92 -14.83
N CYS A 457 -12.84 34.19 -15.55
CA CYS A 457 -12.41 33.48 -16.75
C CYS A 457 -11.98 34.41 -17.88
N GLU A 458 -12.67 35.52 -18.11
CA GLU A 458 -12.30 36.49 -19.16
C GLU A 458 -10.93 37.14 -18.92
N GLY A 459 -10.50 37.26 -17.65
CA GLY A 459 -9.20 37.82 -17.30
C GLY A 459 -7.99 37.00 -17.72
N PHE A 460 -8.14 35.70 -18.05
CA PHE A 460 -7.00 34.84 -18.37
C PHE A 460 -6.31 35.17 -19.70
N ASP A 461 -7.01 35.81 -20.64
CA ASP A 461 -6.46 36.25 -21.93
C ASP A 461 -6.18 37.77 -21.99
N GLU A 462 -6.41 38.50 -20.89
CA GLU A 462 -6.15 39.94 -20.82
C GLU A 462 -4.65 40.28 -20.94
N LYS A 463 -4.37 41.49 -21.45
CA LYS A 463 -3.01 42.02 -21.61
C LYS A 463 -2.95 43.46 -21.06
N PRO A 464 -2.14 43.73 -20.01
CA PRO A 464 -1.30 42.79 -19.27
C PRO A 464 -2.13 41.76 -18.48
N LYS A 465 -1.62 40.52 -18.36
CA LYS A 465 -2.31 39.45 -17.64
C LYS A 465 -2.49 39.84 -16.17
N PRO A 466 -3.71 39.80 -15.61
CA PRO A 466 -3.93 40.09 -14.20
C PRO A 466 -3.11 39.15 -13.30
N ILE A 467 -2.62 39.68 -12.18
CA ILE A 467 -1.74 38.93 -11.26
C ILE A 467 -2.44 37.70 -10.67
N TRP A 468 -3.76 37.76 -10.54
CA TRP A 468 -4.59 36.67 -10.03
C TRP A 468 -4.88 35.57 -11.07
N ALA A 469 -4.69 35.82 -12.37
CA ALA A 469 -5.03 34.88 -13.44
C ALA A 469 -3.92 33.84 -13.69
N ILE A 470 -3.67 32.95 -12.72
CA ILE A 470 -2.54 32.00 -12.75
C ILE A 470 -2.91 30.52 -12.93
N GLU A 471 -4.18 30.15 -12.68
CA GLU A 471 -4.62 28.75 -12.64
C GLU A 471 -4.86 28.13 -14.02
N TYR A 472 -5.49 28.89 -14.92
CA TYR A 472 -5.80 28.43 -16.26
C TYR A 472 -4.82 29.00 -17.30
N PRO A 473 -4.53 28.23 -18.37
CA PRO A 473 -3.66 28.70 -19.44
C PRO A 473 -4.31 29.80 -20.30
N ASN A 474 -5.64 29.84 -20.39
CA ASN A 474 -6.41 30.80 -21.18
C ASN A 474 -7.89 30.84 -20.73
N THR A 475 -8.64 31.80 -21.26
CA THR A 475 -10.07 32.00 -20.96
C THR A 475 -10.92 30.77 -21.29
N LYS A 476 -10.64 30.10 -22.42
CA LYS A 476 -11.38 28.90 -22.82
C LYS A 476 -11.22 27.77 -21.80
N ALA A 477 -10.00 27.51 -21.36
CA ALA A 477 -9.71 26.47 -20.37
C ALA A 477 -10.36 26.75 -19.02
N CYS A 478 -10.49 28.03 -18.64
CA CYS A 478 -11.24 28.43 -17.45
C CYS A 478 -12.74 28.08 -17.61
N PHE A 479 -13.37 28.49 -18.72
CA PHE A 479 -14.78 28.18 -18.95
C PHE A 479 -15.06 26.68 -19.10
N ASP A 480 -14.18 25.92 -19.78
CA ASP A 480 -14.32 24.45 -19.88
C ASP A 480 -14.22 23.76 -18.50
N GLY A 481 -13.60 24.42 -17.51
CA GLY A 481 -13.50 23.97 -16.12
C GLY A 481 -14.74 24.26 -15.27
N HIS A 482 -15.73 24.99 -15.81
CA HIS A 482 -16.96 25.36 -15.10
C HIS A 482 -18.20 24.75 -15.75
N GLU A 483 -19.27 24.64 -14.97
CA GLU A 483 -20.61 24.40 -15.51
C GLU A 483 -20.97 25.50 -16.51
N PRO A 484 -21.74 25.19 -17.57
CA PRO A 484 -22.16 26.19 -18.53
C PRO A 484 -22.99 27.27 -17.85
N GLN A 485 -22.82 28.53 -18.29
CA GLN A 485 -23.63 29.64 -17.81
C GLN A 485 -25.13 29.29 -17.89
N PRO A 486 -25.89 29.44 -16.79
CA PRO A 486 -27.32 29.21 -16.79
C PRO A 486 -28.01 30.09 -17.83
N VAL A 487 -28.78 29.47 -18.74
CA VAL A 487 -29.56 30.23 -19.72
C VAL A 487 -30.71 30.91 -18.98
N SER A 488 -30.69 32.24 -18.90
CA SER A 488 -31.79 32.99 -18.27
C SER A 488 -33.11 32.72 -19.01
N SER A 489 -34.13 32.23 -18.32
CA SER A 489 -35.48 31.96 -18.85
C SER A 489 -36.29 33.22 -19.23
N ASN A 490 -35.63 34.33 -19.54
CA ASN A 490 -36.24 35.63 -19.85
C ASN A 490 -35.97 36.08 -21.30
N GLN A 491 -36.14 35.19 -22.27
CA GLN A 491 -36.39 35.62 -23.64
C GLN A 491 -37.89 35.52 -23.94
N SER A 492 -38.54 36.67 -23.82
CA SER A 492 -39.91 36.95 -24.24
C SER A 492 -40.21 36.34 -25.61
N MET A 493 -41.24 35.51 -25.69
CA MET A 493 -41.89 35.19 -26.96
C MET A 493 -42.38 36.50 -27.62
N PRO A 494 -42.12 36.73 -28.91
CA PRO A 494 -42.70 37.88 -29.60
C PRO A 494 -44.22 37.68 -29.68
N ALA A 495 -44.95 38.72 -29.26
CA ALA A 495 -46.41 38.76 -29.31
C ALA A 495 -46.90 38.52 -30.75
N ALA A 496 -47.80 37.55 -30.92
CA ALA A 496 -48.56 37.39 -32.15
C ALA A 496 -49.42 38.64 -32.38
N ALA A 497 -49.20 39.31 -33.50
CA ALA A 497 -50.02 40.42 -33.96
C ALA A 497 -51.42 39.92 -34.35
N ALA A 498 -52.42 40.72 -34.00
CA ALA A 498 -53.86 40.50 -34.18
C ALA A 498 -54.30 40.38 -35.64
#